data_AF-A0A509EIK5-F1
#
_entry.id   AF-A0A509EIK5-F1
#
_cell.length_a   1.000
_cell.length_b   1.000
_cell.length_c   1.000
_cell.angle_alpha   90.00
_cell.angle_beta   90.00
_cell.angle_gamma   90.00
#
_symmetry.space_group_name_H-M   'P 1'
#
loop_
_entity.id
_entity.type
_entity.pdbx_description
1 polymer ?
#
loop_
_entity_poly.entity_id
_entity_poly.type
_entity_poly.pdbx_seq_one_letter_code
_entity_poly.pdbx_strand_id
1 'polypeptide(L)'
;MRRDSPAGRTLVVVAGLMLPTAPVTAAPDAPPVAAPDARAIPACDSLVALRQLAAAAQEDRARAAAQVSVQAGCRLVPRDAVGAVERRAMFGGAPYECLAVATGGCLWVLP
;
A
#
# COMPACT_ATOMS: atom_id res chain seq x y z
N MET A 1 -32.60 40.61 11.52
CA MET A 1 -31.22 40.40 12.03
C MET A 1 -30.27 40.52 10.84
N ARG A 2 -29.57 41.65 10.75
CA ARG A 2 -28.66 42.01 9.66
C ARG A 2 -27.27 41.43 9.97
N ARG A 3 -26.64 40.76 9.00
CA ARG A 3 -25.24 40.32 9.09
C ARG A 3 -24.36 41.43 8.52
N ASP A 4 -23.70 42.15 9.42
CA ASP A 4 -22.67 43.13 9.11
C ASP A 4 -21.37 42.39 8.74
N SER A 5 -20.85 42.65 7.54
CA SER A 5 -19.52 42.22 7.09
C SER A 5 -18.59 43.42 7.11
N PRO A 6 -17.53 43.43 7.94
CA PRO A 6 -16.45 44.39 7.75
C PRO A 6 -15.35 43.81 6.86
N ALA A 7 -15.05 44.61 5.83
CA ALA A 7 -13.87 44.56 4.99
C ALA A 7 -12.58 44.37 5.82
N GLY A 8 -11.70 43.49 5.35
CA GLY A 8 -10.41 43.20 5.98
C GLY A 8 -9.32 43.04 4.93
N ARG A 9 -9.04 44.16 4.24
CA ARG A 9 -7.71 44.66 3.88
C ARG A 9 -6.64 43.61 3.53
N THR A 10 -6.47 43.42 2.22
CA THR A 10 -5.23 43.01 1.55
C THR A 10 -4.02 43.72 2.15
N LEU A 11 -3.07 42.95 2.67
CA LEU A 11 -1.71 43.42 2.98
C LEU A 11 -0.74 42.39 2.42
N VAL A 12 -0.28 42.68 1.20
CA VAL A 12 0.84 41.99 0.56
C VAL A 12 2.10 42.48 1.28
N VAL A 13 2.75 41.60 2.04
CA VAL A 13 4.09 41.84 2.57
C VAL A 13 5.06 41.02 1.73
N VAL A 14 5.70 41.70 0.78
CA VAL A 14 6.95 41.24 0.16
C VAL A 14 8.05 41.54 1.19
N ALA A 15 8.49 40.51 1.92
CA ALA A 15 9.61 40.60 2.84
C ALA A 15 10.68 39.60 2.45
N GLY A 16 11.77 40.14 1.90
CA GLY A 16 13.13 39.76 2.22
C GLY A 16 13.57 38.33 1.93
N LEU A 17 14.21 38.14 0.78
CA LEU A 17 15.23 37.10 0.65
C LEU A 17 16.32 37.33 1.70
N MET A 18 16.37 36.47 2.72
CA MET A 18 17.62 36.10 3.38
C MET A 18 17.68 34.58 3.38
N LEU A 19 18.60 34.03 2.58
CA LEU A 19 18.95 32.62 2.62
C LEU A 19 19.84 32.36 3.85
N PRO A 20 19.39 31.58 4.85
CA PRO A 20 20.33 30.94 5.75
C PRO A 20 21.01 29.79 5.00
N THR A 21 22.33 29.82 4.93
CA THR A 21 23.18 28.67 4.59
C THR A 21 22.99 27.60 5.66
N ALA A 22 22.06 26.68 5.44
CA ALA A 22 21.88 25.52 6.28
C ALA A 22 23.01 24.50 6.02
N PRO A 23 23.60 23.91 7.07
CA PRO A 23 24.62 22.88 6.91
C PRO A 23 23.99 21.65 6.23
N VAL A 24 24.69 21.13 5.22
CA VAL A 24 24.41 19.82 4.63
C VAL A 24 24.71 18.77 5.70
N THR A 25 23.71 18.45 6.51
CA THR A 25 23.74 17.25 7.35
C THR A 25 23.68 16.06 6.39
N ALA A 26 24.79 15.34 6.28
CA ALA A 26 24.87 14.08 5.57
C ALA A 26 23.74 13.17 6.06
N ALA A 27 22.80 12.86 5.17
CA ALA A 27 21.77 11.87 5.43
C ALA A 27 22.49 10.52 5.68
N PRO A 28 22.09 9.76 6.72
CA PRO A 28 22.59 8.41 6.90
C PRO A 28 22.30 7.61 5.63
N ASP A 29 23.32 6.87 5.18
CA ASP A 29 23.29 5.87 4.14
C ASP A 29 22.23 4.83 4.51
N ALA A 30 20.97 5.10 4.14
CA ALA A 30 19.89 4.16 4.33
C ALA A 30 20.19 2.98 3.41
N PRO A 31 20.31 1.76 3.94
CA PRO A 31 20.57 0.60 3.09
C PRO A 31 19.48 0.54 2.02
N PRO A 32 19.83 0.14 0.77
CA PRO A 32 18.84 -0.02 -0.27
C PRO A 32 17.78 -0.99 0.24
N VAL A 33 16.57 -0.48 0.48
CA VAL A 33 15.39 -1.32 0.70
C VAL A 33 15.29 -2.14 -0.58
N ALA A 34 15.58 -3.43 -0.50
CA ALA A 34 15.44 -4.35 -1.61
C ALA A 34 14.07 -4.12 -2.22
N ALA A 35 14.03 -3.64 -3.46
CA ALA A 35 12.78 -3.45 -4.16
C ALA A 35 12.03 -4.78 -4.08
N PRO A 36 10.76 -4.79 -3.66
CA PRO A 36 10.00 -6.02 -3.56
C PRO A 36 10.15 -6.74 -4.90
N ASP A 37 10.62 -7.99 -4.86
CA ASP A 37 10.79 -8.83 -6.03
C ASP A 37 9.55 -8.64 -6.90
N ALA A 38 9.70 -8.09 -8.10
CA ALA A 38 8.54 -7.78 -8.97
C ALA A 38 7.73 -9.04 -9.34
N ARG A 39 8.27 -10.22 -9.01
CA ARG A 39 7.67 -11.54 -9.17
C ARG A 39 6.99 -12.06 -7.91
N ALA A 40 7.10 -11.38 -6.77
CA ALA A 40 6.40 -11.77 -5.55
C ALA A 40 5.02 -11.09 -5.49
N ILE A 41 4.00 -11.85 -5.09
CA ILE A 41 2.64 -11.36 -4.92
C ILE A 41 2.20 -11.48 -3.45
N PRO A 42 1.43 -10.50 -2.93
CA PRO A 42 0.79 -10.64 -1.64
C PRO A 42 -0.29 -11.72 -1.72
N ALA A 43 -0.16 -12.74 -0.88
CA ALA A 43 -1.11 -13.85 -0.80
C ALA A 43 -1.42 -14.17 0.66
N CYS A 44 -2.65 -14.61 0.93
CA CYS A 44 -3.10 -14.91 2.29
C CYS A 44 -3.78 -16.28 2.37
N ASP A 45 -3.70 -16.91 3.54
CA ASP A 45 -4.28 -18.24 3.78
C ASP A 45 -5.82 -18.20 3.82
N SER A 46 -6.42 -17.03 4.05
CA SER A 46 -7.87 -16.82 4.02
C SER A 46 -8.28 -15.58 3.22
N LEU A 47 -9.47 -15.65 2.62
CA LEU A 47 -10.06 -14.52 1.91
C LEU A 47 -10.30 -13.32 2.84
N VAL A 48 -10.63 -13.58 4.11
CA VAL A 48 -10.86 -12.52 5.11
C VAL A 48 -9.57 -11.74 5.37
N ALA A 49 -8.44 -12.44 5.59
CA ALA A 49 -7.15 -11.80 5.80
C ALA A 49 -6.73 -10.98 4.57
N LEU A 50 -6.96 -11.50 3.37
CA LEU A 50 -6.68 -10.78 2.12
C LEU A 50 -7.54 -9.52 1.99
N ARG A 51 -8.83 -9.58 2.34
CA ARG A 51 -9.72 -8.39 2.28
C ARG A 51 -9.31 -7.32 3.29
N GLN A 52 -8.84 -7.70 4.46
CA GLN A 52 -8.31 -6.75 5.44
C GLN A 52 -7.03 -6.08 4.92
N LEU A 53 -6.11 -6.85 4.31
CA LEU A 53 -4.92 -6.32 3.67
C LEU A 53 -5.29 -5.36 2.53
N ALA A 54 -6.19 -5.78 1.64
CA ALA A 54 -6.63 -5.00 0.50
C ALA A 54 -7.27 -3.67 0.95
N ALA A 55 -8.12 -3.69 1.98
CA ALA A 55 -8.72 -2.49 2.54
C ALA A 55 -7.65 -1.54 3.14
N ALA A 56 -6.69 -2.06 3.90
CA ALA A 56 -5.58 -1.27 4.47
C ALA A 56 -4.66 -0.67 3.39
N ALA A 57 -4.52 -1.38 2.27
CA ALA A 57 -3.74 -0.97 1.12
C ALA A 57 -4.52 -0.12 0.10
N GLN A 58 -5.82 0.11 0.32
CA GLN A 58 -6.72 0.78 -0.63
C GLN A 58 -6.77 0.08 -2.01
N GLU A 59 -6.79 -1.26 -1.99
CA GLU A 59 -6.76 -2.16 -3.16
C GLU A 59 -5.50 -2.02 -4.05
N ASP A 60 -4.47 -1.30 -3.59
CA ASP A 60 -3.19 -1.17 -4.30
C ASP A 60 -2.24 -2.34 -3.99
N ARG A 61 -1.79 -3.05 -5.02
CA ARG A 61 -0.90 -4.22 -4.86
C ARG A 61 0.46 -3.88 -4.27
N ALA A 62 1.05 -2.73 -4.62
CA ALA A 62 2.38 -2.35 -4.13
C ALA A 62 2.32 -2.02 -2.63
N ARG A 63 1.27 -1.32 -2.20
CA ARG A 63 0.99 -1.03 -0.79
C ARG A 63 0.65 -2.29 -0.01
N ALA A 64 -0.13 -3.20 -0.61
CA ALA A 64 -0.41 -4.50 -0.01
C ALA A 64 0.87 -5.32 0.19
N ALA A 65 1.78 -5.34 -0.80
CA ALA A 65 3.09 -5.99 -0.67
C ALA A 65 3.94 -5.35 0.45
N ALA A 66 3.90 -4.03 0.61
CA ALA A 66 4.61 -3.34 1.70
C ALA A 66 4.02 -3.60 3.09
N GLN A 67 2.72 -3.91 3.18
CA GLN A 67 2.00 -4.15 4.44
C GLN A 67 1.82 -5.64 4.79
N VAL A 68 2.20 -6.54 3.90
CA VAL A 68 1.93 -7.98 4.05
C VAL A 68 2.57 -8.59 5.29
N SER A 69 3.72 -8.08 5.73
CA SER A 69 4.48 -8.59 6.89
C SER A 69 3.85 -8.25 8.23
N VAL A 70 3.02 -7.20 8.31
CA VAL A 70 2.26 -6.85 9.52
C VAL A 70 0.88 -7.52 9.55
N GLN A 71 0.44 -8.10 8.44
CA GLN A 71 -0.86 -8.73 8.32
C GLN A 71 -0.78 -10.23 8.65
N ALA A 72 -1.48 -10.65 9.70
CA ALA A 72 -1.53 -12.04 10.10
C ALA A 72 -2.14 -12.94 9.01
N GLY A 73 -1.47 -14.06 8.73
CA GLY A 73 -1.91 -15.03 7.71
C GLY A 73 -1.71 -14.57 6.26
N CYS A 74 -0.86 -13.55 6.04
CA CYS A 74 -0.46 -13.09 4.72
C CYS A 74 1.06 -13.15 4.56
N ARG A 75 1.52 -13.37 3.34
CA ARG A 75 2.94 -13.41 2.98
C ARG A 75 3.17 -13.05 1.52
N LEU A 76 4.40 -12.65 1.20
CA LEU A 76 4.84 -12.59 -0.19
C LEU A 76 5.13 -13.99 -0.69
N VAL A 77 4.61 -14.31 -1.87
CA VAL A 77 4.81 -15.61 -2.53
C VAL A 77 5.35 -15.36 -3.93
N PRO A 78 6.40 -16.07 -4.38
CA PRO A 78 6.84 -16.01 -5.77
C PRO A 78 5.70 -16.44 -6.70
N ARG A 79 5.51 -15.75 -7.83
CA ARG A 79 4.49 -16.13 -8.82
C ARG A 79 4.68 -17.55 -9.33
N ASP A 80 5.92 -18.00 -9.46
CA ASP A 80 6.24 -19.37 -9.89
C ASP A 80 5.88 -20.45 -8.84
N ALA A 81 5.56 -20.05 -7.60
CA ALA A 81 5.16 -20.96 -6.53
C ALA A 81 3.62 -21.16 -6.42
N VAL A 82 2.83 -20.42 -7.19
CA VAL A 82 1.38 -20.57 -7.28
C VAL A 82 0.98 -21.16 -8.64
N GLY A 83 -0.01 -22.04 -8.65
CA GLY A 83 -0.48 -22.77 -9.81
C GLY A 83 -1.82 -22.27 -10.34
N ALA A 84 -2.64 -23.21 -10.82
CA ALA A 84 -3.97 -22.92 -11.35
C ALA A 84 -4.93 -22.36 -10.28
N VAL A 85 -5.99 -21.71 -10.75
CA VAL A 85 -7.08 -21.23 -9.89
C VAL A 85 -7.90 -22.44 -9.42
N GLU A 86 -7.92 -22.66 -8.10
CA GLU A 86 -8.71 -23.71 -7.45
C GLU A 86 -10.10 -23.20 -7.08
N ARG A 87 -10.19 -21.95 -6.61
CA ARG A 87 -11.43 -21.33 -6.17
C ARG A 87 -11.50 -19.87 -6.60
N ARG A 88 -12.73 -19.39 -6.83
CA ARG A 88 -13.01 -17.97 -7.01
C ARG A 88 -14.12 -17.54 -6.08
N ALA A 89 -14.05 -16.31 -5.61
CA ALA A 89 -15.08 -15.68 -4.81
C ALA A 89 -15.32 -14.24 -5.31
N MET A 90 -16.57 -13.81 -5.29
CA MET A 90 -16.92 -12.42 -5.61
C MET A 90 -17.12 -11.65 -4.31
N PHE A 91 -16.42 -10.52 -4.16
CA PHE A 91 -16.61 -9.63 -3.03
C PHE A 91 -16.64 -8.17 -3.51
N GLY A 92 -17.74 -7.46 -3.25
CA GLY A 92 -17.90 -6.07 -3.69
C GLY A 92 -17.78 -5.89 -5.21
N GLY A 93 -18.06 -6.92 -6.01
CA GLY A 93 -17.92 -6.91 -7.48
C GLY A 93 -16.53 -7.25 -8.00
N ALA A 94 -15.54 -7.50 -7.13
CA ALA A 94 -14.20 -7.90 -7.53
C ALA A 94 -14.01 -9.43 -7.45
N PRO A 95 -13.38 -10.06 -8.47
CA PRO A 95 -13.08 -11.48 -8.47
C PRO A 95 -11.80 -11.76 -7.65
N TYR A 96 -11.96 -12.46 -6.54
CA TYR A 96 -10.86 -12.97 -5.74
C TYR A 96 -10.57 -14.41 -6.10
N GLU A 97 -9.30 -14.75 -6.24
CA GLU A 97 -8.86 -16.07 -6.69
C GLU A 97 -7.99 -16.75 -5.63
N CYS A 98 -8.20 -18.05 -5.46
CA CYS A 98 -7.36 -18.92 -4.65
C CYS A 98 -6.53 -19.80 -5.56
N LEU A 99 -5.22 -19.60 -5.57
CA LEU A 99 -4.28 -20.29 -6.46
C LEU A 99 -3.63 -21.48 -5.75
N ALA A 100 -3.59 -22.63 -6.41
CA ALA A 100 -2.98 -23.85 -5.87
C ALA A 100 -1.53 -23.62 -5.45
N VAL A 101 -1.07 -24.28 -4.39
CA VAL A 101 0.35 -24.29 -4.00
C VAL A 101 0.87 -25.72 -3.88
N ALA A 102 2.16 -25.90 -4.18
CA ALA A 102 2.80 -27.23 -4.21
C ALA A 102 2.73 -27.97 -2.87
N THR A 103 2.68 -27.24 -1.75
CA THR A 103 2.56 -27.80 -0.39
C THR A 103 1.14 -28.26 -0.04
N GLY A 104 0.19 -28.14 -0.97
CA GLY A 104 -1.22 -28.44 -0.75
C GLY A 104 -2.03 -27.22 -0.31
N GLY A 105 -3.32 -27.24 -0.66
CA GLY A 105 -4.22 -26.11 -0.49
C GLY A 105 -4.05 -25.03 -1.57
N CYS A 106 -4.56 -23.83 -1.28
CA CYS A 106 -4.44 -22.68 -2.17
C CYS A 106 -4.36 -21.38 -1.35
N LEU A 107 -3.80 -20.34 -1.96
CA LEU A 107 -3.67 -19.01 -1.35
C LEU A 107 -4.50 -17.99 -2.10
N TRP A 108 -5.17 -17.13 -1.33
CA TRP A 108 -5.96 -16.05 -1.87
C TRP A 108 -5.04 -14.89 -2.27
N VAL A 109 -5.20 -14.40 -3.50
CA VAL A 109 -4.39 -13.30 -4.05
C VAL A 109 -5.25 -12.10 -4.41
N LEU A 110 -4.65 -10.91 -4.32
CA LEU A 110 -5.28 -9.67 -4.79
C LEU A 110 -5.50 -9.75 -6.32
N PRO A 111 -6.65 -9.26 -6.83
CA PRO A 111 -6.91 -9.17 -8.27
C PRO A 111 -5.90 -8.26 -9.02
#